data_AF-A0A948XQY4-F1
#
_entry.id   AF-A0A948XQY4-F1
#
_cell.length_a   1.000
_cell.length_b   1.000
_cell.length_c   1.000
_cell.angle_alpha   90.00
_cell.angle_beta   90.00
_cell.angle_gamma   90.00
#
_symmetry.space_group_name_H-M   'P 1'
#
loop_
_entity.id
_entity.type
_entity.pdbx_description
1 polymer ?
#
loop_
_entity_poly.entity_id
_entity_poly.type
_entity_poly.pdbx_seq_one_letter_code
_entity_poly.pdbx_strand_id
1 'polypeptide(L)'
;ILSDVAIIGGLNIDGSLILANNAINTLGSNLQLQPLRQANLSIMGDLLVIDTDGNLKISGNANFAKDVTIKGQLSANIIAPIPDSDLIIKLNNNQKKSDSKSAIRNPQFVIQNTTGSAVLTVNQLGDIHASGSGTFSTVAANSFNIIRGAQADTSLVSTIASSSAGTAVIKTSETERTIISPFVTKDSLIYLTATSNTEGLIPYIARQTEKDFTIAIPYTINKDIKINWWIIN
;
A
#
# COMPACT_ATOMS: atom_id res chain seq x y z
N ILE A 1 13.08 -58.01 -29.40
CA ILE A 1 13.68 -56.69 -29.11
C ILE A 1 13.69 -55.94 -30.43
N LEU A 2 13.00 -54.81 -30.51
CA LEU A 2 13.14 -53.88 -31.62
C LEU A 2 14.20 -52.87 -31.17
N SER A 3 15.36 -52.86 -31.81
CA SER A 3 16.44 -51.92 -31.46
C SER A 3 16.29 -50.60 -32.20
N ASP A 4 15.92 -50.65 -33.48
CA ASP A 4 15.65 -49.49 -34.33
C ASP A 4 14.40 -49.74 -35.17
N VAL A 5 13.45 -48.82 -35.13
CA VAL A 5 12.20 -48.90 -35.90
C VAL A 5 12.02 -47.59 -36.65
N ALA A 6 11.95 -47.67 -37.99
CA ALA A 6 11.58 -46.55 -38.84
C ALA A 6 10.11 -46.70 -39.26
N ILE A 7 9.31 -45.66 -39.03
CA ILE A 7 7.90 -45.60 -39.43
C ILE A 7 7.75 -44.45 -40.42
N ILE A 8 7.38 -44.77 -41.66
CA ILE A 8 7.23 -43.80 -42.75
C ILE A 8 5.84 -43.14 -42.72
N GLY A 9 4.85 -43.81 -42.09
CA GLY A 9 3.48 -43.33 -41.90
C GLY A 9 3.19 -42.97 -40.44
N GLY A 10 2.04 -43.40 -39.94
CA GLY A 10 1.69 -43.27 -38.52
C GLY A 10 1.86 -44.57 -37.76
N LEU A 11 2.12 -44.48 -36.45
CA LEU A 11 2.00 -45.60 -35.53
C LEU A 11 0.64 -45.53 -34.86
N ASN A 12 -0.18 -46.56 -35.05
CA ASN A 12 -1.47 -46.71 -34.41
C ASN A 12 -1.40 -47.88 -33.42
N ILE A 13 -1.65 -47.59 -32.14
CA ILE A 13 -1.70 -48.60 -31.07
C ILE A 13 -3.14 -48.73 -30.61
N ASP A 14 -3.77 -49.86 -30.97
CA ASP A 14 -5.13 -50.24 -30.61
C ASP A 14 -6.21 -49.18 -30.88
N GLY A 15 -5.99 -48.30 -31.87
CA GLY A 15 -6.89 -47.19 -32.21
C GLY A 15 -6.92 -46.06 -31.18
N SER A 16 -6.19 -46.19 -30.07
CA SER A 16 -6.26 -45.28 -28.91
C SER A 16 -5.12 -44.28 -28.86
N LEU A 17 -3.93 -44.65 -29.36
CA LEU A 17 -2.77 -43.77 -29.47
C LEU A 17 -2.31 -43.73 -30.94
N ILE A 18 -2.21 -42.51 -31.48
CA ILE A 18 -1.77 -42.28 -32.86
C ILE A 18 -0.60 -41.30 -32.84
N LEU A 19 0.59 -41.76 -33.25
CA LEU A 19 1.72 -40.89 -33.57
C LEU A 19 1.71 -40.58 -35.07
N ALA A 20 1.63 -39.30 -35.40
CA ALA A 20 1.66 -38.77 -36.76
C ALA A 20 2.90 -37.87 -36.95
N ASN A 21 3.12 -37.37 -38.17
CA ASN A 21 4.30 -36.59 -38.55
C ASN A 21 4.65 -35.43 -37.57
N ASN A 22 3.63 -34.79 -36.98
CA ASN A 22 3.81 -33.64 -36.08
C ASN A 22 2.84 -33.63 -34.88
N ALA A 23 2.25 -34.77 -34.53
CA ALA A 23 1.22 -34.84 -33.51
C ALA A 23 1.25 -36.16 -32.75
N ILE A 24 0.88 -36.08 -31.47
CA ILE A 24 0.59 -37.22 -30.60
C ILE A 24 -0.87 -37.09 -30.20
N ASN A 25 -1.71 -38.02 -30.66
CA ASN A 25 -3.14 -37.99 -30.41
C ASN A 25 -3.53 -39.18 -29.53
N THR A 26 -4.43 -38.92 -28.58
CA THR A 26 -5.08 -39.98 -27.77
C THR A 26 -6.59 -39.94 -27.96
N LEU A 27 -7.22 -41.11 -27.94
CA LEU A 27 -8.66 -41.27 -27.98
C LEU A 27 -9.13 -42.03 -26.73
N GLY A 28 -10.16 -41.53 -26.06
CA GLY A 28 -10.77 -42.14 -24.88
C GLY A 28 -10.10 -41.80 -23.53
N SER A 29 -8.83 -41.38 -23.52
CA SER A 29 -8.12 -40.95 -22.30
C SER A 29 -7.09 -39.85 -22.58
N ASN A 30 -6.58 -39.24 -21.50
CA ASN A 30 -5.55 -38.19 -21.58
C ASN A 30 -4.17 -38.78 -21.90
N LEU A 31 -3.38 -38.09 -22.72
CA LEU A 31 -1.96 -38.35 -22.85
C LEU A 31 -1.25 -38.11 -21.51
N GLN A 32 -0.53 -39.13 -21.04
CA GLN A 32 0.33 -39.03 -19.87
C GLN A 32 1.79 -39.04 -20.30
N LEU A 33 2.57 -38.06 -19.83
CA LEU A 33 4.02 -38.00 -20.04
C LEU A 33 4.70 -38.17 -18.68
N GLN A 34 5.56 -39.19 -18.53
CA GLN A 34 6.23 -39.52 -17.27
C GLN A 34 5.29 -39.65 -16.05
N PRO A 35 4.17 -40.42 -16.13
CA PRO A 35 3.20 -40.51 -15.03
C PRO A 35 3.78 -41.09 -13.74
N LEU A 36 4.87 -41.87 -13.83
CA LEU A 36 5.58 -42.44 -12.69
C LEU A 36 6.57 -41.47 -12.02
N ARG A 37 6.77 -40.26 -12.58
CA ARG A 37 7.66 -39.22 -12.03
C ARG A 37 9.09 -39.73 -11.75
N GLN A 38 9.61 -40.64 -12.60
CA GLN A 38 10.92 -41.29 -12.39
C GLN A 38 12.10 -40.37 -12.75
N ALA A 39 11.85 -39.35 -13.56
CA ALA A 39 12.79 -38.30 -13.91
C ALA A 39 12.02 -37.04 -14.32
N ASN A 40 12.74 -35.94 -14.55
CA ASN A 40 12.17 -34.70 -15.06
C ASN A 40 11.73 -34.86 -16.52
N LEU A 41 10.67 -34.17 -16.92
CA LEU A 41 10.35 -33.95 -18.33
C LEU A 41 11.10 -32.71 -18.83
N SER A 42 12.11 -32.90 -19.68
CA SER A 42 12.86 -31.82 -20.32
C SER A 42 12.47 -31.66 -21.79
N ILE A 43 12.18 -30.43 -22.19
CA ILE A 43 11.79 -30.07 -23.56
C ILE A 43 12.71 -28.94 -24.06
N MET A 44 13.22 -29.11 -25.28
CA MET A 44 14.12 -28.15 -25.96
C MET A 44 15.40 -27.84 -25.17
N GLY A 45 16.03 -28.87 -24.57
CA GLY A 45 17.28 -28.69 -23.81
C GLY A 45 17.08 -27.83 -22.55
N ASP A 46 16.12 -28.21 -21.72
CA ASP A 46 15.80 -27.56 -20.44
C ASP A 46 15.23 -26.12 -20.50
N LEU A 47 14.82 -25.65 -21.69
CA LEU A 47 14.07 -24.40 -21.79
C LEU A 47 12.67 -24.49 -21.15
N LEU A 48 12.10 -25.69 -21.15
CA LEU A 48 10.89 -26.06 -20.44
C LEU A 48 11.13 -27.36 -19.68
N VAL A 49 11.03 -27.31 -18.35
CA VAL A 49 11.23 -28.48 -17.48
C VAL A 49 10.04 -28.62 -16.53
N ILE A 50 9.50 -29.83 -16.43
CA ILE A 50 8.62 -30.24 -15.33
C ILE A 50 9.41 -31.19 -14.46
N ASP A 51 9.67 -30.80 -13.22
CA ASP A 51 10.39 -31.67 -12.29
C ASP A 51 9.52 -32.80 -11.75
N THR A 52 10.13 -33.71 -11.00
CA THR A 52 9.39 -34.79 -10.40
C THR A 52 8.34 -34.30 -9.41
N ASP A 53 8.39 -33.10 -8.84
CA ASP A 53 7.35 -32.56 -7.94
C ASP A 53 6.20 -31.83 -8.66
N GLY A 54 6.30 -31.72 -10.00
CA GLY A 54 5.32 -31.03 -10.82
C GLY A 54 5.55 -29.51 -10.90
N ASN A 55 6.70 -29.02 -10.43
CA ASN A 55 7.06 -27.62 -10.62
C ASN A 55 7.44 -27.40 -12.08
N LEU A 56 6.93 -26.30 -12.62
CA LEU A 56 7.23 -25.86 -13.98
C LEU A 56 8.35 -24.82 -13.95
N LYS A 57 9.44 -25.09 -14.66
CA LYS A 57 10.51 -24.12 -14.92
C LYS A 57 10.51 -23.75 -16.41
N ILE A 58 10.44 -22.44 -16.68
CA ILE A 58 10.59 -21.88 -18.02
C ILE A 58 11.84 -20.99 -17.98
N SER A 59 12.87 -21.39 -18.73
CA SER A 59 14.14 -20.65 -18.78
C SER A 59 14.16 -19.57 -19.88
N GLY A 60 13.16 -19.58 -20.77
CA GLY A 60 12.90 -18.54 -21.77
C GLY A 60 11.76 -17.59 -21.36
N ASN A 61 11.17 -16.94 -22.37
CA ASN A 61 10.00 -16.09 -22.17
C ASN A 61 8.70 -16.90 -22.27
N ALA A 62 7.71 -16.56 -21.44
CA ALA A 62 6.35 -17.08 -21.53
C ALA A 62 5.39 -15.92 -21.88
N ASN A 63 4.54 -16.13 -22.89
CA ASN A 63 3.48 -15.19 -23.26
C ASN A 63 2.11 -15.88 -23.09
N PHE A 64 1.21 -15.25 -22.36
CA PHE A 64 -0.13 -15.76 -22.07
C PHE A 64 -1.17 -14.83 -22.70
N ALA A 65 -1.90 -15.32 -23.70
CA ALA A 65 -2.95 -14.55 -24.40
C ALA A 65 -4.26 -14.41 -23.58
N LYS A 66 -4.32 -15.03 -22.40
CA LYS A 66 -5.48 -15.13 -21.52
C LYS A 66 -5.05 -15.00 -20.06
N ASP A 67 -6.05 -14.97 -19.19
CA ASP A 67 -5.87 -14.79 -17.76
C ASP A 67 -4.98 -15.86 -17.14
N VAL A 68 -4.06 -15.44 -16.28
CA VAL A 68 -3.27 -16.31 -15.42
C VAL A 68 -3.82 -16.20 -13.99
N THR A 69 -4.24 -17.32 -13.42
CA THR A 69 -4.71 -17.36 -12.02
C THR A 69 -3.60 -17.87 -11.11
N ILE A 70 -3.22 -17.07 -10.12
CA ILE A 70 -2.19 -17.42 -9.13
C ILE A 70 -2.87 -17.59 -7.77
N LYS A 71 -2.92 -18.83 -7.27
CA LYS A 71 -3.49 -19.13 -5.93
C LYS A 71 -2.49 -18.93 -4.79
N GLY A 72 -1.19 -18.97 -5.11
CA GLY A 72 -0.08 -18.72 -4.20
C GLY A 72 0.44 -17.29 -4.31
N GLN A 73 1.76 -17.14 -4.30
CA GLN A 73 2.45 -15.85 -4.41
C GLN A 73 2.99 -15.64 -5.84
N LEU A 74 2.84 -14.42 -6.36
CA LEU A 74 3.60 -13.94 -7.52
C LEU A 74 4.89 -13.29 -7.01
N SER A 75 6.03 -13.93 -7.25
CA SER A 75 7.35 -13.34 -7.01
C SER A 75 7.86 -12.75 -8.32
N ALA A 76 8.01 -11.43 -8.38
CA ALA A 76 8.47 -10.71 -9.56
C ALA A 76 9.48 -9.63 -9.18
N ASN A 77 10.46 -9.37 -10.05
CA ASN A 77 11.35 -8.22 -9.92
C ASN A 77 10.65 -6.93 -10.40
N ILE A 78 10.03 -6.99 -11.59
CA ILE A 78 9.32 -5.88 -12.22
C ILE A 78 7.95 -6.36 -12.67
N ILE A 79 6.92 -5.54 -12.40
CA ILE A 79 5.57 -5.69 -12.95
C ILE A 79 5.33 -4.46 -13.81
N ALA A 80 5.15 -4.66 -15.12
CA ALA A 80 4.93 -3.60 -16.10
C ALA A 80 3.80 -3.99 -17.04
N PRO A 81 3.01 -3.02 -17.54
CA PRO A 81 2.06 -3.29 -18.59
C PRO A 81 2.77 -3.57 -19.92
N ILE A 82 2.06 -4.19 -20.86
CA ILE A 82 2.48 -4.30 -22.26
C ILE A 82 2.45 -2.91 -22.94
N PRO A 83 3.10 -2.73 -24.10
CA PRO A 83 3.04 -1.48 -24.85
C PRO A 83 1.61 -1.00 -25.08
N ASP A 84 1.42 0.32 -25.03
CA ASP A 84 0.15 1.01 -25.27
C ASP A 84 -1.01 0.58 -24.36
N SER A 85 -0.71 0.10 -23.15
CA SER A 85 -1.70 -0.33 -22.15
C SER A 85 -1.35 0.12 -20.74
N ASP A 86 -2.35 0.23 -19.87
CA ASP A 86 -2.17 0.55 -18.45
C ASP A 86 -2.01 -0.70 -17.58
N LEU A 87 -1.26 -0.57 -16.48
CA LEU A 87 -1.25 -1.57 -15.42
C LEU A 87 -2.45 -1.33 -14.49
N ILE A 88 -3.44 -2.22 -14.55
CA ILE A 88 -4.66 -2.11 -13.75
C ILE A 88 -4.64 -3.12 -12.60
N ILE A 89 -4.68 -2.62 -11.36
CA ILE A 89 -4.88 -3.43 -10.16
C ILE A 89 -6.35 -3.39 -9.76
N LYS A 90 -7.09 -4.45 -10.09
CA LYS A 90 -8.52 -4.54 -9.77
C LYS A 90 -8.74 -5.22 -8.43
N LEU A 91 -9.17 -4.46 -7.43
CA LEU A 91 -9.59 -4.99 -6.13
C LEU A 91 -10.95 -5.69 -6.26
N ASN A 92 -11.16 -6.77 -5.50
CA ASN A 92 -12.49 -7.36 -5.41
C ASN A 92 -13.43 -6.40 -4.67
N ASN A 93 -14.73 -6.48 -4.94
CA ASN A 93 -15.76 -5.68 -4.26
C ASN A 93 -16.61 -6.55 -3.29
N ASN A 94 -16.15 -7.77 -3.02
CA ASN A 94 -16.86 -8.72 -2.16
C ASN A 94 -16.69 -8.31 -0.70
N GLN A 95 -17.47 -7.31 -0.27
CA GLN A 95 -17.78 -7.12 1.15
C GLN A 95 -18.60 -8.32 1.61
N LYS A 96 -17.92 -9.41 1.99
CA LYS A 96 -18.59 -10.42 2.79
C LYS A 96 -18.98 -9.74 4.10
N LYS A 97 -20.28 -9.54 4.32
CA LYS A 97 -20.82 -9.37 5.68
C LYS A 97 -20.36 -10.62 6.43
N SER A 98 -19.25 -10.50 7.17
CA SER A 98 -18.85 -11.56 8.07
C SER A 98 -19.91 -11.56 9.16
N ASP A 99 -20.62 -12.69 9.28
CA ASP A 99 -21.49 -12.92 10.42
C ASP A 99 -20.68 -12.65 11.69
N SER A 100 -21.17 -11.66 12.43
CA SER A 100 -20.84 -11.27 13.80
C SER A 100 -19.41 -11.59 14.31
N LYS A 101 -18.59 -10.53 14.42
CA LYS A 101 -17.30 -10.43 15.16
C LYS A 101 -15.99 -10.77 14.44
N SER A 102 -15.96 -10.82 13.12
CA SER A 102 -14.69 -10.75 12.37
C SER A 102 -14.63 -9.46 11.57
N ALA A 103 -13.50 -8.77 11.62
CA ALA A 103 -13.29 -7.45 11.01
C ALA A 103 -13.85 -7.42 9.59
N ILE A 104 -14.57 -6.35 9.23
CA ILE A 104 -14.96 -6.07 7.85
C ILE A 104 -13.68 -6.09 7.03
N ARG A 105 -13.45 -7.17 6.28
CA ARG A 105 -12.28 -7.27 5.42
C ARG A 105 -12.58 -6.41 4.22
N ASN A 106 -12.10 -5.17 4.25
CA ASN A 106 -12.10 -4.31 3.08
C ASN A 106 -10.97 -4.79 2.15
N PRO A 107 -11.29 -5.17 0.91
CA PRO A 107 -10.33 -5.36 -0.16
C PRO A 107 -9.31 -4.22 -0.24
N GLN A 108 -8.03 -4.58 -0.27
CA GLN A 108 -6.92 -3.64 -0.28
C GLN A 108 -5.81 -4.15 -1.20
N PHE A 109 -5.21 -3.22 -1.94
CA PHE A 109 -3.85 -3.38 -2.43
C PHE A 109 -2.91 -3.12 -1.26
N VAL A 110 -1.99 -4.04 -0.99
CA VAL A 110 -1.14 -4.00 0.20
C VAL A 110 0.32 -4.19 -0.22
N ILE A 111 1.16 -3.25 0.18
CA ILE A 111 2.61 -3.42 0.17
C ILE A 111 3.04 -3.77 1.58
N GLN A 112 3.76 -4.88 1.73
CA GLN A 112 4.27 -5.35 3.02
C GLN A 112 5.79 -5.22 3.08
N ASN A 113 6.30 -5.02 4.29
CA ASN A 113 7.73 -5.20 4.55
C ASN A 113 8.08 -6.70 4.71
N THR A 114 9.35 -7.00 4.97
CA THR A 114 9.86 -8.36 5.16
C THR A 114 9.28 -9.08 6.39
N THR A 115 8.64 -8.38 7.31
CA THR A 115 7.97 -8.97 8.48
C THR A 115 6.48 -9.26 8.22
N GLY A 116 5.97 -8.94 7.03
CA GLY A 116 4.57 -9.11 6.66
C GLY A 116 3.65 -7.98 7.13
N SER A 117 4.20 -6.90 7.71
CA SER A 117 3.42 -5.74 8.13
C SER A 117 3.11 -4.85 6.92
N ALA A 118 1.88 -4.38 6.80
CA ALA A 118 1.48 -3.44 5.75
C ALA A 118 2.16 -2.07 5.96
N VAL A 119 2.85 -1.58 4.93
CA VAL A 119 3.52 -0.25 4.93
C VAL A 119 2.83 0.76 4.01
N LEU A 120 2.10 0.27 3.01
CA LEU A 120 1.21 1.05 2.17
C LEU A 120 -0.04 0.22 1.89
N THR A 121 -1.22 0.83 2.03
CA THR A 121 -2.46 0.25 1.56
C THR A 121 -3.26 1.24 0.72
N VAL A 122 -3.95 0.71 -0.29
CA VAL A 122 -4.97 1.42 -1.06
C VAL A 122 -6.23 0.57 -1.05
N ASN A 123 -7.35 1.12 -0.59
CA ASN A 123 -8.61 0.39 -0.58
C ASN A 123 -9.49 0.71 -1.80
N GLN A 124 -10.62 0.03 -1.91
CA GLN A 124 -11.59 0.22 -3.01
C GLN A 124 -12.27 1.61 -3.05
N LEU A 125 -12.17 2.41 -1.98
CA LEU A 125 -12.68 3.78 -1.93
C LEU A 125 -11.62 4.81 -2.36
N GLY A 126 -10.38 4.37 -2.59
CA GLY A 126 -9.24 5.24 -2.89
C GLY A 126 -8.53 5.80 -1.65
N ASP A 127 -8.87 5.32 -0.44
CA ASP A 127 -8.14 5.73 0.76
C ASP A 127 -6.72 5.15 0.70
N ILE A 128 -5.74 6.01 0.97
CA ILE A 128 -4.32 5.66 1.03
C ILE A 128 -3.86 5.73 2.48
N HIS A 129 -3.31 4.63 3.00
CA HIS A 129 -2.66 4.60 4.31
C HIS A 129 -1.19 4.19 4.15
N ALA A 130 -0.28 5.08 4.49
CA ALA A 130 1.17 4.84 4.47
C ALA A 130 1.74 5.02 5.88
N SER A 131 2.65 4.13 6.28
CA SER A 131 3.34 4.24 7.59
C SER A 131 4.65 5.03 7.53
N GLY A 132 5.13 5.36 6.34
CA GLY A 132 6.31 6.20 6.09
C GLY A 132 5.96 7.65 5.78
N SER A 133 6.91 8.37 5.18
CA SER A 133 6.71 9.72 4.64
C SER A 133 6.37 9.69 3.14
N GLY A 134 5.67 10.73 2.67
CA GLY A 134 5.41 10.98 1.25
C GLY A 134 6.04 12.31 0.81
N THR A 135 6.68 12.34 -0.35
CA THR A 135 7.21 13.57 -0.95
C THR A 135 6.41 13.89 -2.21
N PHE A 136 5.93 15.13 -2.33
CA PHE A 136 5.13 15.59 -3.46
C PHE A 136 5.77 16.85 -4.04
N SER A 137 6.02 16.87 -5.35
CA SER A 137 6.61 18.05 -6.01
C SER A 137 5.68 19.26 -5.98
N THR A 138 4.37 19.04 -5.99
CA THR A 138 3.35 20.09 -5.81
C THR A 138 2.11 19.47 -5.17
N VAL A 139 1.46 20.21 -4.28
CA VAL A 139 0.15 19.87 -3.74
C VAL A 139 -0.83 20.94 -4.22
N ALA A 140 -1.60 20.65 -5.27
CA ALA A 140 -2.63 21.55 -5.78
C ALA A 140 -3.84 21.53 -4.83
N ALA A 141 -3.86 22.47 -3.89
CA ALA A 141 -4.80 22.47 -2.77
C ALA A 141 -6.10 23.23 -3.08
N ASN A 142 -7.07 22.58 -3.73
CA ASN A 142 -8.48 22.97 -3.57
C ASN A 142 -9.12 22.32 -2.33
N SER A 143 -8.52 21.22 -1.84
CA SER A 143 -9.09 20.36 -0.79
C SER A 143 -8.05 19.83 0.21
N PHE A 144 -6.90 20.49 0.39
CA PHE A 144 -5.94 20.09 1.43
C PHE A 144 -6.55 20.38 2.80
N ASN A 145 -7.19 19.35 3.35
CA ASN A 145 -7.88 19.43 4.63
C ASN A 145 -7.02 18.76 5.70
N ILE A 146 -6.46 19.56 6.61
CA ILE A 146 -5.80 19.06 7.81
C ILE A 146 -6.88 18.77 8.83
N ILE A 147 -7.18 17.49 9.05
CA ILE A 147 -8.11 17.08 10.11
C ILE A 147 -7.43 17.34 11.46
N ARG A 148 -8.05 18.17 12.30
CA ARG A 148 -7.61 18.42 13.67
C ARG A 148 -7.71 17.12 14.48
N GLY A 149 -6.65 16.79 15.20
CA GLY A 149 -6.63 15.72 16.19
C GLY A 149 -7.29 16.16 17.49
N ALA A 150 -7.28 15.27 18.48
CA ALA A 150 -7.75 15.60 19.82
C ALA A 150 -6.87 16.67 20.47
N GLN A 151 -7.50 17.59 21.19
CA GLN A 151 -6.82 18.59 22.01
C GLN A 151 -7.38 18.51 23.43
N ALA A 152 -6.49 18.53 24.42
CA ALA A 152 -6.85 18.53 25.83
C ALA A 152 -6.13 19.67 26.53
N ASP A 153 -6.90 20.59 27.10
CA ASP A 153 -6.37 21.62 27.98
C ASP A 153 -6.04 20.97 29.32
N THR A 154 -4.75 20.91 29.64
CA THR A 154 -4.26 20.27 30.87
C THR A 154 -4.06 21.26 32.01
N SER A 155 -3.98 22.55 31.69
CA SER A 155 -3.92 23.64 32.67
C SER A 155 -4.43 24.96 32.08
N LEU A 156 -4.34 26.04 32.88
CA LEU A 156 -4.60 27.41 32.43
C LEU A 156 -3.63 27.88 31.34
N VAL A 157 -2.43 27.28 31.25
CA VAL A 157 -1.36 27.71 30.33
C VAL A 157 -0.87 26.60 29.40
N SER A 158 -1.49 25.40 29.39
CA SER A 158 -1.03 24.28 28.57
C SER A 158 -2.13 23.47 27.89
N THR A 159 -1.91 23.14 26.61
CA THR A 159 -2.73 22.23 25.81
C THR A 159 -1.87 21.09 25.28
N ILE A 160 -2.33 19.84 25.40
CA ILE A 160 -1.77 18.69 24.68
C ILE A 160 -2.55 18.51 23.39
N ALA A 161 -1.86 18.41 22.25
CA ALA A 161 -2.45 18.20 20.94
C ALA A 161 -1.86 16.94 20.26
N SER A 162 -2.74 16.15 19.64
CA SER A 162 -2.36 14.97 18.85
C SER A 162 -2.40 15.23 17.34
N SER A 163 -2.19 16.48 16.90
CA SER A 163 -2.13 16.83 15.48
C SER A 163 -1.23 18.04 15.19
N SER A 164 -0.94 18.26 13.91
CA SER A 164 -0.16 19.39 13.41
C SER A 164 -0.98 20.68 13.21
N ALA A 165 -2.27 20.70 13.52
CA ALA A 165 -3.07 21.92 13.48
C ALA A 165 -4.16 21.91 14.55
N GLY A 166 -4.50 23.06 15.10
CA GLY A 166 -5.44 23.15 16.19
C GLY A 166 -5.84 24.57 16.57
N THR A 167 -6.53 24.67 17.71
CA THR A 167 -6.86 25.95 18.33
C THR A 167 -6.23 26.06 19.71
N ALA A 168 -6.07 27.29 20.20
CA ALA A 168 -5.55 27.60 21.52
C ALA A 168 -6.29 28.80 22.09
N VAL A 169 -6.38 28.86 23.41
CA VAL A 169 -6.94 30.02 24.13
C VAL A 169 -5.93 30.51 25.14
N ILE A 170 -5.44 31.75 24.96
CA ILE A 170 -4.79 32.48 26.05
C ILE A 170 -5.92 33.05 26.90
N LYS A 171 -6.01 32.59 28.16
CA LYS A 171 -7.06 33.01 29.08
C LYS A 171 -6.86 34.45 29.50
N THR A 172 -7.96 35.13 29.85
CA THR A 172 -7.89 36.45 30.50
C THR A 172 -6.87 36.44 31.64
N SER A 173 -6.15 37.54 31.81
CA SER A 173 -5.07 37.69 32.82
C SER A 173 -3.84 36.81 32.64
N GLU A 174 -3.79 35.94 31.61
CA GLU A 174 -2.59 35.23 31.21
C GLU A 174 -1.91 35.93 30.02
N THR A 175 -0.62 35.69 29.86
CA THR A 175 0.15 36.20 28.71
C THR A 175 0.64 35.10 27.78
N GLU A 176 0.48 33.83 28.17
CA GLU A 176 1.06 32.72 27.44
C GLU A 176 0.17 31.46 27.39
N ARG A 177 0.37 30.68 26.34
CA ARG A 177 -0.20 29.35 26.17
C ARG A 177 0.82 28.44 25.50
N THR A 178 1.18 27.35 26.17
CA THR A 178 2.08 26.31 25.64
C THR A 178 1.27 25.19 25.00
N ILE A 179 1.65 24.80 23.78
CA ILE A 179 1.09 23.68 23.03
C ILE A 179 2.12 22.56 23.00
N ILE A 180 1.76 21.40 23.56
CA ILE A 180 2.58 20.19 23.57
C ILE A 180 2.08 19.29 22.44
N SER A 181 2.95 19.00 21.47
CA SER A 181 2.59 18.22 20.28
C SER A 181 3.79 17.40 19.80
N PRO A 182 3.62 16.08 19.53
CA PRO A 182 4.73 15.24 19.07
C PRO A 182 5.22 15.61 17.67
N PHE A 183 4.55 16.54 16.99
CA PHE A 183 4.88 16.96 15.63
C PHE A 183 5.79 18.19 15.56
N VAL A 184 6.11 18.82 16.71
CA VAL A 184 7.02 19.98 16.76
C VAL A 184 8.49 19.50 16.78
N THR A 185 9.26 20.03 15.85
CA THR A 185 10.72 19.87 15.76
C THR A 185 11.41 21.24 15.93
N LYS A 186 12.73 21.24 16.06
CA LYS A 186 13.51 22.49 16.14
C LYS A 186 13.38 23.36 14.89
N ASP A 187 13.11 22.75 13.74
CA ASP A 187 13.04 23.42 12.44
C ASP A 187 11.60 23.66 11.96
N SER A 188 10.58 23.30 12.75
CA SER A 188 9.18 23.52 12.37
C SER A 188 8.88 25.00 12.10
N LEU A 189 8.12 25.26 11.05
CA LEU A 189 7.44 26.53 10.83
C LEU A 189 6.06 26.50 11.48
N ILE A 190 5.83 27.40 12.42
CA ILE A 190 4.57 27.50 13.16
C ILE A 190 3.89 28.80 12.78
N TYR A 191 2.64 28.72 12.33
CA TYR A 191 1.85 29.92 12.05
C TYR A 191 0.68 30.04 13.00
N LEU A 192 0.38 31.29 13.34
CA LEU A 192 -0.67 31.67 14.25
C LEU A 192 -1.66 32.57 13.52
N THR A 193 -2.95 32.41 13.81
CA THR A 193 -3.98 33.34 13.34
C THR A 193 -4.96 33.57 14.48
N ALA A 194 -5.01 34.80 15.00
CA ALA A 194 -6.02 35.16 15.98
C ALA A 194 -7.42 35.09 15.35
N THR A 195 -8.37 34.49 16.07
CA THR A 195 -9.77 34.35 15.67
C THR A 195 -10.73 35.11 16.58
N SER A 196 -10.21 35.77 17.61
CA SER A 196 -10.92 36.72 18.46
C SER A 196 -10.28 38.10 18.41
N ASN A 197 -10.95 39.10 18.97
CA ASN A 197 -10.36 40.43 19.17
C ASN A 197 -9.15 40.33 20.11
N THR A 198 -8.00 40.84 19.67
CA THR A 198 -6.75 40.85 20.44
C THR A 198 -6.45 42.21 21.08
N GLU A 199 -7.34 43.19 20.94
CA GLU A 199 -7.15 44.57 21.42
C GLU A 199 -5.87 45.23 20.88
N GLY A 200 -5.49 44.87 19.64
CA GLY A 200 -4.29 45.39 18.98
C GLY A 200 -3.01 44.60 19.27
N LEU A 201 -3.08 43.55 20.10
CA LEU A 201 -1.95 42.67 20.36
C LEU A 201 -1.76 41.64 19.23
N ILE A 202 -0.50 41.35 18.91
CA ILE A 202 -0.14 40.32 17.93
C ILE A 202 0.43 39.12 18.69
N PRO A 203 -0.28 37.98 18.74
CA PRO A 203 0.27 36.75 19.29
C PRO A 203 1.52 36.32 18.53
N TYR A 204 2.56 35.90 19.24
CA TYR A 204 3.82 35.46 18.65
C TYR A 204 4.34 34.18 19.33
N ILE A 205 5.29 33.51 18.67
CA ILE A 205 5.97 32.34 19.24
C ILE A 205 7.10 32.83 20.14
N ALA A 206 6.94 32.67 21.46
CA ALA A 206 7.97 33.05 22.45
C ALA A 206 9.00 31.96 22.67
N ARG A 207 8.62 30.69 22.46
CA ARG A 207 9.50 29.53 22.61
C ARG A 207 9.10 28.42 21.65
N GLN A 208 10.08 27.70 21.12
CA GLN A 208 9.91 26.47 20.35
C GLN A 208 11.00 25.48 20.77
N THR A 209 10.60 24.25 21.10
CA THR A 209 11.48 23.16 21.52
C THR A 209 11.13 21.89 20.73
N GLU A 210 11.85 20.80 20.96
CA GLU A 210 11.37 19.49 20.52
C GLU A 210 10.13 19.11 21.36
N LYS A 211 8.98 18.96 20.69
CA LYS A 211 7.66 18.59 21.24
C LYS A 211 6.79 19.70 21.85
N ASP A 212 7.25 20.94 21.95
CA ASP A 212 6.37 22.05 22.39
C ASP A 212 6.69 23.41 21.75
N PHE A 213 5.69 24.29 21.76
CA PHE A 213 5.86 25.71 21.49
C PHE A 213 4.96 26.55 22.38
N THR A 214 5.38 27.79 22.67
CA THR A 214 4.65 28.73 23.52
C THR A 214 4.20 29.94 22.70
N ILE A 215 2.90 30.17 22.67
CA ILE A 215 2.28 31.38 22.12
C ILE A 215 2.22 32.42 23.23
N ALA A 216 2.65 33.65 22.96
CA ALA A 216 2.63 34.74 23.93
C ALA A 216 2.02 36.03 23.39
N ILE A 217 1.58 36.89 24.32
CA ILE A 217 1.22 38.29 24.12
C ILE A 217 2.04 39.17 25.09
N PRO A 218 2.30 40.45 24.75
CA PRO A 218 3.25 41.27 25.51
C PRO A 218 2.74 41.71 26.89
N TYR A 219 1.42 41.73 27.11
CA TYR A 219 0.81 42.06 28.40
C TYR A 219 -0.59 41.44 28.51
N THR A 220 -1.10 41.35 29.74
CA THR A 220 -2.41 40.75 30.03
C THR A 220 -3.55 41.63 29.50
N ILE A 221 -4.64 40.97 29.10
CA ILE A 221 -5.90 41.64 28.73
C ILE A 221 -7.09 40.98 29.44
N ASN A 222 -8.22 41.68 29.48
CA ASN A 222 -9.42 41.27 30.22
C ASN A 222 -10.36 40.35 29.41
N LYS A 223 -9.86 39.72 28.34
CA LYS A 223 -10.62 38.85 27.44
C LYS A 223 -9.76 37.67 26.99
N ASP A 224 -10.41 36.53 26.79
CA ASP A 224 -9.77 35.37 26.18
C ASP A 224 -9.35 35.67 24.73
N ILE A 225 -8.13 35.29 24.36
CA ILE A 225 -7.64 35.33 22.98
C ILE A 225 -7.69 33.94 22.37
N LYS A 226 -8.48 33.75 21.33
CA LYS A 226 -8.57 32.52 20.55
C LYS A 226 -7.62 32.58 19.36
N ILE A 227 -6.85 31.53 19.16
CA ILE A 227 -5.82 31.43 18.12
C ILE A 227 -5.96 30.09 17.39
N ASN A 228 -5.96 30.13 16.06
CA ASN A 228 -5.68 28.95 15.24
C ASN A 228 -4.16 28.82 15.08
N TRP A 229 -3.67 27.59 15.07
CA TRP A 229 -2.26 27.30 14.84
C TRP A 229 -2.10 26.08 13.94
N TRP A 230 -0.99 26.04 13.20
CA TRP A 230 -0.55 24.86 12.45
C TRP A 230 0.98 24.77 12.40
N ILE A 231 1.50 23.55 12.29
CA ILE A 231 2.90 23.16 12.31
C ILE A 231 3.21 22.59 10.93
N ILE A 232 4.24 23.14 10.28
CA ILE A 232 4.81 22.63 9.02
C ILE A 232 6.24 22.19 9.32
N ASN A 233 6.59 20.97 8.94
CA ASN A 233 7.95 20.42 8.99
C ASN A 233 8.54 20.33 7.60
#